data_AF-D6QSG3-F1
#
_entry.id   AF-D6QSG3-F1
#
_cell.length_a   1.000
_cell.length_b   1.000
_cell.length_c   1.000
_cell.angle_alpha   90.00
_cell.angle_beta   90.00
_cell.angle_gamma   90.00
#
_symmetry.space_group_name_H-M   'P 1'
#
loop_
_entity.id
_entity.type
_entity.pdbx_description
1 polymer ?
#
loop_
_entity_poly.entity_id
_entity_poly.type
_entity_poly.pdbx_seq_one_letter_code
_entity_poly.pdbx_strand_id
1 'polypeptide(L)'
;GFGSNGELQSVPFEKDLYGDSIKKKCLGLKEVPRIESFHGFIYGCFDADAPPLVEYLGDAAWYLEPIFKHSGGLELVGPPGKVVIKANWKAPAENFVGDAYHVGWTHAASLRSGQSIFTPLAGNAMLPPEGAGLQMTSKYGSGMGVLWDAYSGVHSADLVPEMMAF
;
A
#
# COMPACT_ATOMS: atom_id res chain seq x y z
N GLY A 1 26.29 -20.79 -4.38
CA GLY A 1 25.82 -19.41 -4.57
C GLY A 1 24.68 -19.42 -5.55
N PHE A 2 23.72 -18.51 -5.33
CA PHE A 2 22.57 -18.31 -6.21
C PHE A 2 22.73 -17.01 -6.99
N GLY A 3 22.27 -16.99 -8.23
CA GLY A 3 22.18 -15.77 -9.02
C GLY A 3 21.02 -14.88 -8.55
N SER A 4 20.98 -13.64 -9.03
CA SER A 4 19.83 -12.74 -8.84
C SER A 4 18.54 -13.26 -9.51
N ASN A 5 18.68 -14.17 -10.48
CA ASN A 5 17.59 -14.90 -11.12
C ASN A 5 17.14 -16.15 -10.33
N GLY A 6 17.72 -16.42 -9.16
CA GLY A 6 17.37 -17.57 -8.31
C GLY A 6 18.00 -18.90 -8.73
N GLU A 7 18.75 -18.97 -9.84
CA GLU A 7 19.41 -20.22 -10.26
C GLU A 7 20.54 -20.60 -9.29
N LEU A 8 20.70 -21.90 -9.00
CA LEU A 8 21.87 -22.41 -8.29
C LEU A 8 23.08 -22.42 -9.22
N GLN A 9 23.94 -21.41 -9.09
CA GLN A 9 25.08 -21.19 -10.00
C GLN A 9 26.35 -21.91 -9.53
N SER A 10 26.58 -21.97 -8.22
CA SER A 10 27.79 -22.59 -7.66
C SER A 10 27.49 -23.46 -6.45
N VAL A 11 28.20 -24.59 -6.35
CA VAL A 11 28.21 -25.46 -5.17
C VAL A 11 29.67 -25.60 -4.73
N PRO A 12 30.03 -25.23 -3.49
CA PRO A 12 31.40 -25.43 -3.00
C PRO A 12 31.81 -26.90 -3.13
N PHE A 13 32.99 -27.16 -3.70
CA PHE A 13 33.52 -28.51 -3.96
C PHE A 13 32.59 -29.42 -4.79
N GLU A 14 31.79 -28.84 -5.72
CA GLU A 14 30.85 -29.58 -6.57
C GLU A 14 31.48 -30.82 -7.21
N LYS A 15 32.65 -30.65 -7.83
CA LYS A 15 33.34 -31.73 -8.54
C LYS A 15 33.83 -32.84 -7.60
N ASP A 16 34.39 -32.48 -6.45
CA ASP A 16 35.05 -33.43 -5.55
C ASP A 16 34.05 -34.22 -4.69
N LEU A 17 32.91 -33.61 -4.35
CA LEU A 17 31.92 -34.20 -3.44
C LEU A 17 30.66 -34.73 -4.15
N TYR A 18 30.22 -34.08 -5.22
CA TYR A 18 28.94 -34.37 -5.87
C TYR A 18 29.10 -34.93 -7.29
N GLY A 19 30.18 -34.59 -7.99
CA GLY A 19 30.35 -34.92 -9.41
C GLY A 19 29.10 -34.55 -10.22
N ASP A 20 28.60 -35.50 -11.02
CA ASP A 20 27.41 -35.30 -11.85
C ASP A 20 26.08 -35.62 -11.13
N SER A 21 26.13 -35.99 -9.85
CA SER A 21 24.91 -36.36 -9.10
C SER A 21 24.02 -35.16 -8.76
N ILE A 22 24.59 -33.96 -8.69
CA ILE A 22 23.85 -32.74 -8.36
C ILE A 22 23.23 -32.09 -9.61
N LYS A 23 21.89 -32.06 -9.65
CA LYS A 23 21.14 -31.46 -10.76
C LYS A 23 20.78 -30.02 -10.43
N LYS A 24 21.74 -29.09 -10.58
CA LYS A 24 21.57 -27.67 -10.22
C LYS A 24 20.31 -27.01 -10.82
N LYS A 25 19.91 -27.41 -12.03
CA LYS A 25 18.69 -26.92 -12.71
C LYS A 25 17.39 -27.21 -11.95
N CYS A 26 17.37 -28.19 -11.06
CA CYS A 26 16.22 -28.55 -10.23
C CYS A 26 16.30 -27.98 -8.80
N LEU A 27 17.32 -27.16 -8.51
CA LEU A 27 17.67 -26.69 -7.16
C LEU A 27 17.74 -25.16 -7.07
N GLY A 28 17.05 -24.45 -7.97
CA GLY A 28 16.89 -22.99 -7.85
C GLY A 28 16.10 -22.59 -6.61
N LEU A 29 16.17 -21.30 -6.25
CA LEU A 29 15.29 -20.73 -5.24
C LEU A 29 13.82 -20.91 -5.65
N LYS A 30 12.93 -21.10 -4.67
CA LYS A 30 11.49 -21.20 -4.95
C LYS A 30 10.96 -19.83 -5.38
N GLU A 31 10.68 -19.71 -6.67
CA GLU A 31 10.19 -18.48 -7.29
C GLU A 31 8.74 -18.16 -6.85
N VAL A 32 8.43 -16.86 -6.74
CA VAL A 32 7.05 -16.39 -6.61
C VAL A 32 6.41 -16.48 -8.00
N PRO A 33 5.36 -17.29 -8.22
CA PRO A 33 4.86 -17.61 -9.55
C PRO A 33 4.19 -16.42 -10.27
N ARG A 34 3.79 -15.39 -9.54
CA ARG A 34 3.11 -14.22 -10.08
C ARG A 34 3.73 -12.96 -9.50
N ILE A 35 4.31 -12.13 -10.37
CA ILE A 35 4.80 -10.79 -10.05
C ILE A 35 4.18 -9.83 -11.08
N GLU A 36 3.43 -8.84 -10.61
CA GLU A 36 2.71 -7.89 -11.45
C GLU A 36 2.87 -6.47 -10.90
N SER A 37 2.67 -5.46 -11.75
CA SER A 37 2.82 -4.05 -11.39
C SER A 37 1.54 -3.27 -11.66
N PHE A 38 1.14 -2.44 -10.69
CA PHE A 38 0.11 -1.42 -10.88
C PHE A 38 0.78 -0.05 -10.82
N HIS A 39 1.03 0.54 -12.00
CA HIS A 39 1.66 1.85 -12.16
C HIS A 39 2.96 2.07 -11.37
N GLY A 40 3.83 1.05 -11.33
CA GLY A 40 5.12 1.11 -10.64
C GLY A 40 5.14 0.45 -9.26
N PHE A 41 3.97 0.15 -8.68
CA PHE A 41 3.86 -0.60 -7.43
C PHE A 41 3.84 -2.11 -7.72
N ILE A 42 4.84 -2.84 -7.24
CA ILE A 42 5.05 -4.25 -7.53
C ILE A 42 4.38 -5.12 -6.47
N TYR A 43 3.56 -6.08 -6.90
CA TYR A 43 2.87 -7.05 -6.06
C TYR A 43 3.27 -8.47 -6.45
N GLY A 44 3.25 -9.37 -5.46
CA GLY A 44 3.52 -10.79 -5.68
C GLY A 44 2.40 -11.67 -5.12
N CYS A 45 2.12 -12.77 -5.82
CA CYS A 45 1.16 -13.79 -5.38
C CYS A 45 1.78 -15.19 -5.48
N PHE A 46 1.59 -15.99 -4.42
CA PHE A 46 2.05 -17.39 -4.40
C PHE A 46 1.08 -18.36 -5.07
N ASP A 47 -0.15 -17.93 -5.33
CA ASP A 47 -1.16 -18.70 -6.06
C ASP A 47 -1.08 -18.36 -7.56
N ALA A 48 -0.74 -19.36 -8.37
CA ALA A 48 -0.60 -19.20 -9.82
C ALA A 48 -1.95 -18.98 -10.52
N ASP A 49 -3.05 -19.40 -9.91
CA ASP A 49 -4.40 -19.34 -10.46
C ASP A 49 -5.16 -18.07 -10.04
N ALA A 50 -4.51 -17.18 -9.28
CA ALA A 50 -5.08 -15.91 -8.86
C ALA A 50 -5.47 -15.02 -10.07
N PRO A 51 -6.50 -14.16 -9.95
CA PRO A 51 -6.82 -13.20 -11.00
C PRO A 51 -5.64 -12.24 -11.24
N PRO A 52 -5.53 -11.62 -12.44
CA PRO A 52 -4.58 -10.53 -12.68
C PRO A 52 -4.74 -9.41 -11.63
N LEU A 53 -3.65 -8.73 -11.27
CA LEU A 53 -3.62 -7.70 -10.24
C LEU A 53 -4.67 -6.61 -10.45
N VAL A 54 -4.83 -6.13 -11.68
CA VAL A 54 -5.84 -5.11 -12.00
C VAL A 54 -7.27 -5.61 -11.79
N GLU A 55 -7.54 -6.89 -12.05
CA GLU A 55 -8.84 -7.50 -11.77
C GLU A 55 -9.03 -7.71 -10.26
N TYR A 56 -7.97 -8.11 -9.54
CA TYR A 56 -7.99 -8.24 -8.09
C TYR A 56 -8.31 -6.91 -7.40
N LEU A 57 -7.72 -5.80 -7.85
CA LEU A 57 -8.07 -4.47 -7.36
C LEU A 57 -9.55 -4.14 -7.62
N GLY A 58 -10.08 -4.61 -8.76
CA GLY A 58 -11.48 -4.45 -9.13
C GLY A 58 -11.86 -2.98 -9.24
N ASP A 59 -13.04 -2.62 -8.73
CA ASP A 59 -13.54 -1.24 -8.78
C ASP A 59 -12.62 -0.24 -8.08
N ALA A 60 -11.78 -0.67 -7.13
CA ALA A 60 -10.85 0.21 -6.44
C ALA A 60 -9.77 0.76 -7.40
N ALA A 61 -9.43 0.02 -8.47
CA ALA A 61 -8.46 0.49 -9.46
C ALA A 61 -8.87 1.82 -10.09
N TRP A 62 -10.16 1.99 -10.41
CA TRP A 62 -10.70 3.22 -11.00
C TRP A 62 -10.47 4.44 -10.10
N TYR A 63 -10.62 4.27 -8.78
CA TYR A 63 -10.38 5.35 -7.82
C TYR A 63 -8.89 5.67 -7.63
N LEU A 64 -8.00 4.69 -7.85
CA LEU A 64 -6.55 4.89 -7.73
C LEU A 64 -5.93 5.51 -8.99
N GLU A 65 -6.46 5.22 -10.18
CA GLU A 65 -5.88 5.66 -11.46
C GLU A 65 -5.62 7.17 -11.56
N PRO A 66 -6.48 8.09 -11.07
CA PRO A 66 -6.19 9.52 -11.08
C PRO A 66 -4.83 9.87 -10.45
N ILE A 67 -4.51 9.27 -9.29
CA ILE A 67 -3.29 9.56 -8.54
C ILE A 67 -2.14 8.67 -8.98
N PHE A 68 -2.39 7.41 -9.32
CA PHE A 68 -1.33 6.44 -9.62
C PHE A 68 -0.85 6.52 -11.08
N LYS A 69 -1.72 6.92 -12.00
CA LYS A 69 -1.46 6.90 -13.46
C LYS A 69 -1.52 8.28 -14.08
N HIS A 70 -2.57 9.05 -13.77
CA HIS A 70 -2.85 10.31 -14.46
C HIS A 70 -2.12 11.53 -13.89
N SER A 71 -1.54 11.41 -12.70
CA SER A 71 -0.69 12.42 -12.06
C SER A 71 0.68 12.62 -12.72
N GLY A 72 1.07 11.74 -13.65
CA GLY A 72 2.45 11.61 -14.12
C GLY A 72 3.23 10.46 -13.46
N GLY A 73 2.61 9.75 -12.51
CA GLY A 73 3.19 8.63 -11.78
C GLY A 73 3.66 9.01 -10.38
N LEU A 74 3.89 8.01 -9.54
CA LEU A 74 4.33 8.18 -8.17
C LEU A 74 5.67 7.48 -7.93
N GLU A 75 6.44 8.00 -6.97
CA GLU A 75 7.63 7.36 -6.44
C GLU A 75 7.42 6.96 -4.97
N LEU A 76 7.92 5.78 -4.59
CA LEU A 76 7.94 5.35 -3.19
C LEU A 76 9.27 5.74 -2.54
N VAL A 77 9.22 6.70 -1.61
CA VAL A 77 10.41 7.22 -0.92
C VAL A 77 10.85 6.27 0.19
N GLY A 78 12.08 5.73 0.11
CA GLY A 78 12.67 4.82 1.10
C GLY A 78 13.87 5.40 1.85
N PRO A 79 14.40 4.68 2.87
CA PRO A 79 13.93 3.39 3.39
C PRO A 79 12.69 3.53 4.31
N PRO A 80 11.85 2.49 4.44
CA PRO A 80 10.68 2.54 5.30
C PRO A 80 11.03 2.48 6.79
N GLY A 81 10.27 3.19 7.63
CA GLY A 81 10.26 2.95 9.07
C GLY A 81 9.68 1.57 9.41
N LYS A 82 10.29 0.84 10.36
CA LYS A 82 9.82 -0.49 10.80
C LYS A 82 9.62 -0.52 12.30
N VAL A 83 8.40 -0.79 12.74
CA VAL A 83 8.01 -0.85 14.16
C VAL A 83 7.09 -2.06 14.38
N VAL A 84 7.31 -2.78 15.48
CA VAL A 84 6.41 -3.88 15.91
C VAL A 84 5.39 -3.33 16.89
N ILE A 85 4.12 -3.61 16.64
CA ILE A 85 3.00 -3.26 17.53
C ILE A 85 2.29 -4.53 18.01
N LYS A 86 1.70 -4.49 19.21
CA LYS A 86 0.90 -5.59 19.76
C LYS A 86 -0.55 -5.52 19.27
N ALA A 87 -0.75 -5.62 17.96
CA ALA A 87 -2.05 -5.64 17.32
C ALA A 87 -2.11 -6.74 16.26
N ASN A 88 -3.31 -7.29 16.00
CA ASN A 88 -3.51 -8.14 14.84
C ASN A 88 -3.41 -7.29 13.56
N TRP A 89 -2.84 -7.83 12.48
CA TRP A 89 -2.70 -7.09 11.21
C TRP A 89 -4.04 -6.59 10.64
N LYS A 90 -5.16 -7.25 10.98
CA LYS A 90 -6.50 -6.81 10.57
C LYS A 90 -6.94 -5.50 11.21
N ALA A 91 -6.46 -5.16 12.41
CA ALA A 91 -6.88 -3.95 13.11
C ALA A 91 -6.47 -2.65 12.38
N PRO A 92 -5.21 -2.45 11.94
CA PRO A 92 -4.90 -1.33 11.07
C PRO A 92 -5.51 -1.48 9.67
N ALA A 93 -5.68 -2.70 9.14
CA ALA A 93 -6.29 -2.88 7.83
C ALA A 93 -7.77 -2.42 7.79
N GLU A 94 -8.58 -2.79 8.78
CA GLU A 94 -9.99 -2.37 8.88
C GLU A 94 -10.14 -0.88 9.19
N ASN A 95 -9.19 -0.31 9.94
CA ASN A 95 -9.18 1.13 10.21
C ASN A 95 -8.91 1.93 8.93
N PHE A 96 -7.90 1.56 8.15
CA PHE A 96 -7.54 2.30 6.94
C PHE A 96 -8.51 2.09 5.77
N VAL A 97 -9.18 0.95 5.67
CA VAL A 97 -10.09 0.68 4.54
C VAL A 97 -11.37 1.51 4.57
N GLY A 98 -11.84 1.94 5.76
CA GLY A 98 -13.13 2.64 5.84
C GLY A 98 -13.46 3.40 7.13
N ASP A 99 -12.57 3.46 8.13
CA ASP A 99 -12.90 4.09 9.41
C ASP A 99 -12.67 5.61 9.39
N ALA A 100 -13.52 6.37 8.70
CA ALA A 100 -13.52 7.83 8.84
C ALA A 100 -14.07 8.27 10.22
N TYR A 101 -14.79 7.38 10.92
CA TYR A 101 -15.51 7.70 12.14
C TYR A 101 -14.57 7.96 13.33
N HIS A 102 -13.48 7.21 13.44
CA HIS A 102 -12.52 7.40 14.54
C HIS A 102 -11.73 8.71 14.46
N VAL A 103 -11.66 9.35 13.29
CA VAL A 103 -10.73 10.46 13.01
C VAL A 103 -10.92 11.60 14.01
N GLY A 104 -12.15 12.09 14.18
CA GLY A 104 -12.43 13.22 15.05
C GLY A 104 -12.13 12.94 16.53
N TRP A 105 -12.33 11.71 16.99
CA TRP A 105 -12.16 11.33 18.39
C TRP A 105 -10.73 10.90 18.72
N THR A 106 -10.23 9.88 18.02
CA THR A 106 -8.92 9.27 18.27
C THR A 106 -7.79 10.26 17.96
N HIS A 107 -7.93 11.07 16.91
CA HIS A 107 -6.90 12.04 16.51
C HIS A 107 -7.18 13.47 17.01
N ALA A 108 -8.07 13.66 17.97
CA ALA A 108 -8.48 14.98 18.46
C ALA A 108 -7.28 15.87 18.85
N ALA A 109 -6.28 15.30 19.53
CA ALA A 109 -5.06 16.02 19.90
C ALA A 109 -4.23 16.40 18.66
N SER A 110 -3.97 15.44 17.77
CA SER A 110 -3.19 15.66 16.54
C SER A 110 -3.82 16.70 15.63
N LEU A 111 -5.14 16.66 15.44
CA LEU A 111 -5.88 17.64 14.63
C LEU A 111 -5.76 19.05 15.23
N ARG A 112 -5.94 19.20 16.55
CA ARG A 112 -5.76 20.50 17.23
C ARG A 112 -4.33 21.02 17.17
N SER A 113 -3.33 20.15 17.17
CA SER A 113 -1.93 20.57 17.19
C SER A 113 -1.36 20.83 15.80
N GLY A 114 -1.67 19.99 14.82
CA GLY A 114 -1.13 20.09 13.46
C GLY A 114 -1.79 21.15 12.58
N GLN A 115 -3.02 21.55 12.93
CA GLN A 115 -3.79 22.55 12.15
C GLN A 115 -3.92 22.16 10.67
N SER A 116 -4.11 20.86 10.38
CA SER A 116 -4.38 20.39 9.02
C SER A 116 -5.79 20.78 8.56
N ILE A 117 -6.12 20.52 7.30
CA ILE A 117 -7.46 20.79 6.76
C ILE A 117 -8.58 20.01 7.47
N PHE A 118 -8.26 18.95 8.23
CA PHE A 118 -9.23 18.17 9.00
C PHE A 118 -9.46 18.67 10.44
N THR A 119 -8.82 19.77 10.83
CA THR A 119 -8.96 20.37 12.17
C THR A 119 -10.39 20.54 12.67
N PRO A 120 -11.39 20.93 11.84
CA PRO A 120 -12.78 21.06 12.30
C PRO A 120 -13.38 19.79 12.93
N LEU A 121 -12.86 18.60 12.58
CA LEU A 121 -13.34 17.32 13.12
C LEU A 121 -12.87 17.07 14.56
N ALA A 122 -11.90 17.84 15.06
CA ALA A 122 -11.22 17.53 16.31
C ALA A 122 -12.16 17.48 17.53
N GLY A 123 -12.15 16.35 18.22
CA GLY A 123 -13.03 16.09 19.36
C GLY A 123 -14.49 15.84 18.97
N ASN A 124 -14.74 15.39 17.73
CA ASN A 124 -16.09 15.30 17.13
C ASN A 124 -16.86 16.63 17.22
N ALA A 125 -16.14 17.76 17.15
CA ALA A 125 -16.72 19.09 17.29
C ALA A 125 -17.64 19.45 16.11
N MET A 126 -17.36 18.90 14.93
CA MET A 126 -18.16 19.08 13.72
C MET A 126 -18.22 17.78 12.93
N LEU A 127 -19.40 17.46 12.39
CA LEU A 127 -19.54 16.41 11.38
C LEU A 127 -19.17 16.97 9.99
N PRO A 128 -18.56 16.17 9.10
CA PRO A 128 -18.42 16.57 7.70
C PRO A 128 -19.80 16.95 7.11
N PRO A 129 -19.86 17.95 6.22
CA PRO A 129 -21.12 18.31 5.57
C PRO A 129 -21.65 17.16 4.71
N GLU A 130 -22.94 17.20 4.39
CA GLU A 130 -23.53 16.26 3.45
C GLU A 130 -22.81 16.35 2.09
N GLY A 131 -22.49 15.19 1.51
CA GLY A 131 -21.75 15.13 0.26
C GLY A 131 -20.24 15.38 0.39
N ALA A 132 -19.67 15.47 1.61
CA ALA A 132 -18.23 15.66 1.82
C ALA A 132 -17.34 14.54 1.26
N GLY A 133 -17.92 13.37 0.99
CA GLY A 133 -17.19 12.20 0.55
C GLY A 133 -18.07 10.99 0.30
N LEU A 134 -17.43 9.86 0.02
CA LEU A 134 -18.07 8.56 -0.16
C LEU A 134 -17.19 7.42 0.36
N GLN A 135 -17.75 6.21 0.41
CA GLN A 135 -17.01 4.98 0.64
C GLN A 135 -17.30 4.00 -0.49
N MET A 136 -16.30 3.20 -0.85
CA MET A 136 -16.43 2.14 -1.85
C MET A 136 -15.71 0.87 -1.39
N THR A 137 -16.16 -0.28 -1.90
CA THR A 137 -15.51 -1.59 -1.73
C THR A 137 -15.59 -2.35 -3.05
N SER A 138 -14.76 -3.38 -3.21
CA SER A 138 -14.70 -4.21 -4.42
C SER A 138 -14.84 -5.70 -4.10
N LYS A 139 -15.11 -6.49 -5.15
CA LYS A 139 -15.33 -7.94 -5.09
C LYS A 139 -14.29 -8.71 -4.27
N TYR A 140 -13.01 -8.37 -4.39
CA TYR A 140 -11.91 -9.08 -3.74
C TYR A 140 -11.48 -8.45 -2.42
N GLY A 141 -12.24 -7.48 -1.90
CA GLY A 141 -12.08 -6.93 -0.55
C GLY A 141 -11.27 -5.63 -0.45
N SER A 142 -10.75 -5.09 -1.55
CA SER A 142 -10.19 -3.74 -1.56
C SER A 142 -11.29 -2.70 -1.35
N GLY A 143 -10.95 -1.57 -0.74
CA GLY A 143 -11.88 -0.48 -0.49
C GLY A 143 -11.16 0.78 -0.04
N MET A 144 -11.90 1.89 -0.03
CA MET A 144 -11.40 3.17 0.48
C MET A 144 -12.56 4.11 0.81
N GLY A 145 -12.29 5.06 1.71
CA GLY A 145 -13.04 6.30 1.80
C GLY A 145 -12.44 7.37 0.88
N VAL A 146 -13.28 8.23 0.33
CA VAL A 146 -12.88 9.41 -0.44
C VAL A 146 -13.45 10.63 0.27
N LEU A 147 -12.59 11.61 0.56
CA LEU A 147 -13.00 12.93 1.04
C LEU A 147 -12.65 13.97 -0.03
N TRP A 148 -13.63 14.76 -0.44
CA TRP A 148 -13.45 15.69 -1.55
C TRP A 148 -12.53 16.85 -1.18
N ASP A 149 -11.75 17.29 -2.17
CA ASP A 149 -10.88 18.46 -2.12
C ASP A 149 -9.86 18.45 -0.96
N ALA A 150 -9.55 17.27 -0.45
CA ALA A 150 -8.72 17.07 0.74
C ALA A 150 -7.23 16.79 0.43
N TYR A 151 -6.68 17.42 -0.61
CA TYR A 151 -5.37 17.06 -1.16
C TYR A 151 -4.21 17.18 -0.16
N SER A 152 -4.19 18.24 0.66
CA SER A 152 -3.15 18.39 1.69
C SER A 152 -3.28 17.40 2.86
N GLY A 153 -4.40 16.67 2.95
CA GLY A 153 -4.62 15.60 3.93
C GLY A 153 -4.24 15.96 5.37
N VAL A 154 -3.32 15.17 5.93
CA VAL A 154 -2.86 15.30 7.33
C VAL A 154 -1.65 16.22 7.49
N HIS A 155 -1.12 16.81 6.40
CA HIS A 155 0.00 17.74 6.48
C HIS A 155 -0.37 18.96 7.33
N SER A 156 0.61 19.45 8.08
CA SER A 156 0.46 20.62 8.94
C SER A 156 0.30 21.91 8.11
N ALA A 157 -0.18 22.97 8.77
CA ALA A 157 -0.51 24.25 8.14
C ALA A 157 0.62 24.92 7.34
N ASP A 158 1.87 24.54 7.59
CA ASP A 158 3.06 25.02 6.86
C ASP A 158 3.10 24.55 5.40
N LEU A 159 2.59 23.36 5.10
CA LEU A 159 2.56 22.80 3.74
C LEU A 159 1.22 23.03 3.02
N VAL A 160 0.14 23.30 3.75
CA VAL A 160 -1.21 23.43 3.17
C VAL A 160 -1.29 24.44 2.03
N PRO A 161 -0.74 25.68 2.14
CA PRO A 161 -0.86 26.66 1.05
C PRO A 161 -0.16 26.21 -0.23
N GLU A 162 1.02 25.60 -0.12
CA GLU A 162 1.78 25.09 -1.27
C GLU A 162 1.06 23.91 -1.91
N MET A 163 0.58 22.97 -1.09
CA MET A 163 -0.13 21.79 -1.57
C MET A 163 -1.47 22.12 -2.20
N MET A 164 -2.12 23.24 -1.88
CA MET A 164 -3.43 23.59 -2.42
C MET A 164 -3.36 24.65 -3.54
N ALA A 165 -2.16 24.99 -4.02
CA ALA A 165 -1.95 26.08 -4.98
C ALA A 165 -2.11 25.70 -6.47
N PHE A 166 -2.53 24.47 -6.79
CA PHE A 166 -2.69 23.98 -8.17
C PHE A 166 -4.11 24.12 -8.71
#